data_AF-A0A8T4J5X6-F1
#
_entry.id   AF-A0A8T4J5X6-F1
#
_cell.length_a   1.000
_cell.length_b   1.000
_cell.length_c   1.000
_cell.angle_alpha   90.00
_cell.angle_beta   90.00
_cell.angle_gamma   90.00
#
_symmetry.space_group_name_H-M   'P 1'
#
loop_
_entity.id
_entity.type
_entity.pdbx_description
1 polymer ?
#
loop_
_entity_poly.entity_id
_entity_poly.type
_entity_poly.pdbx_seq_one_letter_code
_entity_poly.pdbx_strand_id
1 'polypeptide(L)'
;MELLRASGVEAPDRMLGPLLGAALDNSLRSGDAALTGPVARGDAGTVAAHIAELRKHAPHAVSGYVAMARTTADRALTHGLLKPGLAEDLLDVLADADPGPG
;
A
#
# COMPACT_ATOMS: atom_id res chain seq x y z
N MET A 1 -1.56 -3.26 14.72
CA MET A 1 -2.39 -2.98 15.92
C MET A 1 -1.78 -1.87 16.76
N GLU A 2 -0.49 -1.96 17.11
CA GLU A 2 0.23 -0.97 17.91
C GLU A 2 0.17 0.46 17.33
N LEU A 3 0.51 0.64 16.05
CA LEU A 3 0.48 1.95 15.40
C LEU A 3 -0.91 2.63 15.51
N LEU A 4 -1.99 1.88 15.29
CA LEU A 4 -3.36 2.41 15.42
C LEU A 4 -3.68 2.82 16.86
N ARG A 5 -3.25 2.04 17.85
CA ARG A 5 -3.40 2.43 19.26
C ARG A 5 -2.60 3.70 19.58
N ALA A 6 -1.36 3.78 19.09
CA ALA A 6 -0.51 4.96 19.26
C ALA A 6 -1.10 6.20 18.57
N SER A 7 -1.88 6.03 17.49
CA SER A 7 -2.64 7.09 16.83
C SER A 7 -3.99 7.42 17.50
N GLY A 8 -4.30 6.83 18.66
CA GLY A 8 -5.53 7.12 19.41
C GLY A 8 -6.75 6.25 19.06
N VAL A 9 -6.57 5.17 18.28
CA VAL A 9 -7.65 4.23 18.00
C VAL A 9 -7.84 3.28 19.18
N GLU A 10 -8.94 3.45 19.92
CA GLU A 10 -9.24 2.66 21.13
C GLU A 10 -9.48 1.17 20.84
N ALA A 11 -10.23 0.87 19.77
CA ALA A 11 -10.58 -0.49 19.35
C ALA A 11 -10.13 -0.79 17.91
N PRO A 12 -8.81 -0.96 17.66
CA PRO A 12 -8.27 -1.18 16.31
C PRO A 12 -8.79 -2.45 15.64
N ASP A 13 -9.13 -3.47 16.42
CA ASP A 13 -9.69 -4.74 15.96
C ASP A 13 -11.09 -4.55 15.37
N ARG A 14 -11.93 -3.74 16.02
CA ARG A 14 -13.27 -3.39 15.52
C ARG A 14 -13.20 -2.51 14.27
N MET A 15 -12.15 -1.71 14.15
CA MET A 15 -11.89 -0.91 12.95
C MET A 15 -11.35 -1.76 11.79
N LEU A 16 -10.30 -2.55 12.02
CA LEU A 16 -9.63 -3.32 10.97
C LEU A 16 -10.40 -4.56 10.53
N GLY A 17 -11.09 -5.25 11.45
CA GLY A 17 -11.80 -6.50 11.16
C GLY A 17 -12.72 -6.39 9.94
N PRO A 18 -13.66 -5.43 9.91
CA PRO A 18 -14.54 -5.22 8.75
C PRO A 18 -13.79 -4.86 7.46
N LEU A 19 -12.75 -4.01 7.54
CA LEU A 19 -11.97 -3.59 6.38
C LEU A 19 -11.20 -4.76 5.75
N LEU A 20 -10.55 -5.57 6.59
CA LEU A 20 -9.80 -6.75 6.15
C LEU A 20 -10.73 -7.84 5.63
N GLY A 21 -11.89 -8.05 6.28
CA GLY A 21 -12.92 -8.95 5.79
C GLY A 21 -13.42 -8.56 4.39
N ALA A 22 -13.78 -7.28 4.20
CA ALA A 22 -14.22 -6.77 2.90
C ALA A 22 -13.12 -6.87 1.83
N ALA A 23 -11.86 -6.58 2.18
CA ALA A 23 -10.74 -6.72 1.25
C ALA A 23 -10.55 -8.18 0.81
N LEU A 24 -10.59 -9.13 1.75
CA LEU A 24 -10.49 -10.56 1.46
C LEU A 24 -11.66 -11.04 0.60
N ASP A 25 -12.90 -10.71 0.96
CA ASP A 25 -14.09 -11.08 0.22
C ASP A 25 -14.06 -10.55 -1.22
N ASN A 26 -13.61 -9.31 -1.41
CA ASN A 26 -13.45 -8.72 -2.74
C ASN A 26 -12.35 -9.45 -3.54
N SER A 27 -11.20 -9.76 -2.93
CA SER A 27 -10.14 -10.52 -3.60
C SER A 27 -10.58 -11.92 -3.99
N LEU A 28 -11.35 -12.62 -3.15
CA LEU A 28 -11.87 -13.96 -3.47
C LEU A 28 -12.87 -13.92 -4.63
N ARG A 29 -13.68 -12.86 -4.74
CA ARG A 29 -14.70 -12.71 -5.77
C ARG A 29 -14.14 -12.23 -7.11
N SER A 30 -13.19 -11.30 -7.07
CA SER A 30 -12.78 -10.52 -8.24
C SER A 30 -11.29 -10.59 -8.54
N GLY A 31 -10.51 -11.33 -7.74
CA GLY A 31 -9.07 -11.48 -7.94
C GLY A 31 -8.37 -10.12 -7.97
N ASP A 32 -7.50 -9.92 -8.95
CA ASP A 32 -6.75 -8.68 -9.14
C ASP A 32 -7.63 -7.45 -9.45
N ALA A 33 -8.82 -7.64 -10.01
CA ALA A 33 -9.76 -6.52 -10.21
C ALA A 33 -10.28 -5.92 -8.88
N ALA A 34 -10.03 -6.58 -7.73
CA ALA A 34 -10.34 -6.05 -6.41
C ALA A 34 -9.33 -5.02 -5.89
N LEU A 35 -8.19 -4.85 -6.57
CA LEU A 35 -7.15 -3.90 -6.17
C LEU A 35 -7.66 -2.46 -6.32
N THR A 36 -7.92 -1.80 -5.19
CA THR A 36 -8.59 -0.48 -5.14
C THR A 36 -7.80 0.58 -4.37
N GLY A 37 -6.58 0.27 -3.92
CA GLY A 37 -5.71 1.17 -3.16
C GLY A 37 -4.98 2.22 -4.03
N PRO A 38 -4.28 3.19 -3.40
CA PRO A 38 -3.55 4.25 -4.12
C PRO A 38 -2.52 3.69 -5.10
N VAL A 39 -1.86 2.59 -4.76
CA VAL A 39 -0.90 1.88 -5.64
C VAL A 39 -1.58 1.43 -6.93
N ALA A 40 -2.73 0.75 -6.83
CA ALA A 40 -3.46 0.23 -7.99
C ALA A 40 -3.97 1.34 -8.93
N ARG A 41 -4.21 2.55 -8.38
CA ARG A 41 -4.61 3.74 -9.14
C ARG A 41 -3.44 4.58 -9.65
N GLY A 42 -2.20 4.27 -9.24
CA GLY A 42 -1.02 5.06 -9.59
C GLY A 42 -0.93 6.40 -8.87
N ASP A 43 -1.53 6.51 -7.67
CA ASP A 43 -1.51 7.72 -6.86
C ASP A 43 -0.19 7.81 -6.08
N ALA A 44 0.88 8.20 -6.79
CA ALA A 44 2.23 8.33 -6.26
C ALA A 44 2.31 9.34 -5.10
N GLY A 45 1.53 10.41 -5.15
CA GLY A 45 1.48 11.43 -4.09
C GLY A 45 0.98 10.86 -2.76
N THR A 46 -0.10 10.08 -2.79
CA THR A 46 -0.61 9.41 -1.58
C THR A 46 0.41 8.38 -1.06
N VAL A 47 1.07 7.61 -1.94
CA VAL A 47 2.09 6.64 -1.54
C VAL A 47 3.30 7.33 -0.90
N ALA A 48 3.77 8.45 -1.45
CA ALA A 48 4.85 9.24 -0.88
C ALA A 48 4.49 9.77 0.52
N ALA A 49 3.26 10.27 0.69
CA ALA A 49 2.77 10.73 1.98
C ALA A 49 2.74 9.61 3.03
N HIS A 50 2.26 8.41 2.66
CA HIS A 50 2.28 7.25 3.55
C HIS A 50 3.69 6.88 3.98
N ILE A 51 4.65 6.86 3.05
CA ILE A 51 6.05 6.54 3.34
C ILE A 51 6.67 7.58 4.29
N ALA A 52 6.37 8.87 4.07
CA ALA A 52 6.82 9.94 4.96
C ALA A 52 6.28 9.76 6.40
N GLU A 53 5.02 9.38 6.57
CA GLU A 53 4.44 9.13 7.89
C GLU A 53 4.97 7.84 8.54
N LEU A 54 5.16 6.77 7.76
CA LEU A 54 5.79 5.54 8.25
C LEU A 54 7.22 5.80 8.70
N ARG A 55 8.01 6.60 7.97
CA ARG A 55 9.37 6.99 8.38
C ARG A 55 9.40 7.73 9.73
N LYS A 56 8.36 8.49 10.06
CA LYS A 56 8.27 9.21 11.34
C LYS A 56 7.80 8.32 12.49
N HIS A 57 6.80 7.49 12.24
CA HIS A 57 6.04 6.82 13.30
C HIS A 57 6.28 5.31 13.41
N ALA A 58 6.71 4.67 12.32
CA ALA A 58 7.02 3.24 12.28
C ALA A 58 8.13 2.92 11.26
N PRO A 59 9.38 3.39 11.46
CA PRO A 59 10.46 3.24 10.48
C PRO A 59 10.69 1.78 10.04
N HIS A 60 10.51 0.84 10.98
CA HIS A 60 10.65 -0.59 10.74
C HIS A 60 9.60 -1.16 9.77
N ALA A 61 8.48 -0.46 9.54
CA ALA A 61 7.41 -0.91 8.64
C ALA A 61 7.61 -0.44 7.19
N VAL A 62 8.57 0.47 6.93
CA VAL A 62 8.77 1.07 5.60
C VAL A 62 9.12 0.02 4.55
N SER A 63 10.09 -0.85 4.82
CA SER A 63 10.50 -1.89 3.85
C SER A 63 9.36 -2.86 3.52
N GLY A 64 8.58 -3.26 4.53
CA GLY A 64 7.39 -4.10 4.33
C GLY A 64 6.31 -3.41 3.48
N TYR A 65 6.06 -2.12 3.75
CA TYR A 65 5.12 -1.31 2.94
C TYR A 65 5.58 -1.22 1.49
N VAL A 66 6.86 -0.89 1.25
CA VAL A 66 7.42 -0.75 -0.10
C VAL A 66 7.35 -2.07 -0.86
N ALA A 67 7.72 -3.19 -0.22
CA ALA A 67 7.63 -4.51 -0.84
C ALA A 67 6.21 -4.85 -1.30
N MET A 68 5.20 -4.65 -0.43
CA MET A 68 3.80 -4.89 -0.78
C MET A 68 3.31 -3.94 -1.87
N ALA A 69 3.74 -2.68 -1.85
CA ALA A 69 3.38 -1.70 -2.87
C ALA A 69 3.96 -2.06 -4.24
N ARG A 70 5.24 -2.50 -4.31
CA ARG A 70 5.85 -2.98 -5.56
C ARG A 70 5.09 -4.18 -6.14
N THR A 71 4.83 -5.21 -5.32
CA THR A 71 4.04 -6.37 -5.77
C THR A 71 2.64 -5.97 -6.25
N THR A 72 2.00 -5.00 -5.60
CA THR A 72 0.68 -4.52 -6.00
C THR A 72 0.73 -3.74 -7.33
N ALA A 73 1.78 -2.93 -7.54
CA ALA A 73 1.99 -2.21 -8.80
C ALA A 73 2.23 -3.18 -9.97
N ASP A 74 3.05 -4.21 -9.77
CA ASP A 74 3.34 -5.23 -10.79
C ASP A 74 2.06 -5.97 -11.23
N ARG A 75 1.22 -6.37 -10.26
CA ARG A 75 -0.07 -7.01 -10.54
C ARG A 75 -1.02 -6.05 -11.26
N ALA A 76 -1.12 -4.81 -10.80
CA ALA A 76 -1.99 -3.80 -11.41
C ALA A 76 -1.57 -3.47 -12.86
N LEU A 77 -0.26 -3.42 -13.14
CA LEU A 77 0.28 -3.26 -14.50
C LEU A 77 -0.06 -4.47 -15.39
N THR A 78 0.21 -5.67 -14.89
CA THR A 78 -0.02 -6.94 -15.62
C THR A 78 -1.49 -7.08 -16.04
N HIS A 79 -2.41 -6.61 -15.20
CA HIS A 79 -3.85 -6.68 -15.45
C HIS A 79 -4.46 -5.40 -16.07
N GLY A 80 -3.64 -4.42 -16.46
CA GLY A 80 -4.09 -3.20 -17.12
C GLY A 80 -4.89 -2.23 -16.23
N LEU A 81 -4.83 -2.42 -14.91
CA LEU A 81 -5.46 -1.53 -13.92
C LEU A 81 -4.65 -0.26 -13.71
N LEU A 82 -3.32 -0.39 -13.79
CA LEU A 82 -2.37 0.72 -13.67
C LEU A 82 -1.79 1.03 -15.06
N LYS A 83 -1.84 2.31 -15.44
CA LYS A 83 -1.24 2.78 -16.69
C LYS A 83 0.28 2.91 -16.53
N PRO A 84 1.09 2.55 -17.54
CA PRO A 84 2.55 2.60 -17.44
C PRO A 84 3.12 3.94 -16.96
N GLY A 85 2.63 5.07 -17.47
CA GLY A 85 3.14 6.39 -17.04
C GLY A 85 2.85 6.72 -15.58
N LEU A 86 1.72 6.26 -15.02
CA LEU A 86 1.45 6.42 -13.58
C LEU A 86 2.24 5.45 -12.73
N ALA A 87 2.65 4.31 -13.30
CA ALA A 87 3.50 3.36 -12.61
C ALA A 87 4.93 3.87 -12.48
N GLU A 88 5.44 4.61 -13.46
CA GLU A 88 6.78 5.22 -13.42
C GLU A 88 6.92 6.13 -12.20
N ASP A 89 6.06 7.15 -12.08
CA ASP A 89 6.05 8.07 -10.93
C ASP A 89 5.94 7.33 -9.58
N LEU A 90 5.11 6.28 -9.53
CA LEU A 90 4.92 5.46 -8.34
C LEU A 90 6.16 4.63 -8.01
N LEU A 91 6.81 4.02 -9.00
CA LEU A 91 8.00 3.19 -8.81
C LEU A 91 9.20 4.03 -8.38
N ASP A 92 9.32 5.27 -8.87
CA ASP A 92 10.34 6.23 -8.43
C ASP A 92 10.18 6.54 -6.94
N VAL A 93 8.96 6.86 -6.49
CA VAL A 93 8.64 7.06 -5.06
C VAL A 93 9.03 5.83 -4.22
N LEU A 94 8.78 4.62 -4.74
CA LEU A 94 9.11 3.37 -4.05
C LEU A 94 10.60 3.05 -4.08
N ALA A 95 11.35 3.48 -5.10
CA ALA A 95 12.80 3.33 -5.19
C ALA A 95 13.51 4.24 -4.18
N ASP A 96 13.07 5.50 -4.07
CA ASP A 96 13.58 6.47 -3.08
C ASP A 96 13.25 6.06 -1.64
N ALA A 97 12.20 5.28 -1.46
CA ALA A 97 11.75 4.81 -0.15
C ALA A 97 12.67 3.74 0.44
N ASP A 98 13.12 2.83 -0.41
CA ASP A 98 13.94 1.67 -0.07
C ASP A 98 14.80 1.30 -1.32
N PRO A 99 16.05 1.80 -1.41
CA PRO A 99 16.90 1.59 -2.59
C PRO A 99 17.34 0.13 -2.78
N GLY A 100 16.89 -0.80 -1.93
CA GLY A 100 17.34 -2.18 -1.90
C GLY A 100 18.68 -2.33 -1.18
N PRO A 101 19.10 -3.56 -0.89
CA PRO A 101 20.45 -3.81 -0.42
C PRO A 101 21.43 -3.51 -1.58
N GLY A 102 22.37 -2.60 -1.36
CA GLY A 102 23.52 -2.40 -2.25
C GLY A 102 24.49 -3.56 -2.24
#